data_AF-A0A5N5DR49-F1
#
_entry.id   AF-A0A5N5DR49-F1
#
_cell.length_a   1.000
_cell.length_b   1.000
_cell.length_c   1.000
_cell.angle_alpha   90.00
_cell.angle_beta   90.00
_cell.angle_gamma   90.00
#
_symmetry.space_group_name_H-M   'P 1'
#
loop_
_entity.id
_entity.type
_entity.pdbx_description
1 polymer ?
#
loop_
_entity_poly.entity_id
_entity_poly.type
_entity_poly.pdbx_seq_one_letter_code
_entity_poly.pdbx_strand_id
1 'polypeptide(L)'
;MLSRSVFRSSRAVSSRLSAQVASASLRAQSPLLRASVAPAAAVSPFRVASRWYSESAESKNEEKKEEKKEGEEQKQELSEVDKLKEQIEAKNKEIVEVKDKYLRSVADFRNLQERTKREIQASKDFAISRFARDLVESVDNLDRALSTVPKEKLVEENKDLMTLYDGLKMTDTVLMNTLKKHGLERFDPSVEGEKFDPNLHEAVFQTPMPDKEDGICFFTQRTGFILNGRVLRPAQVGVVKNA
;
A
#
# COMPACT_ATOMS: atom_id res chain seq x y z
N MET A 1 9.67 -29.96 -56.57
CA MET A 1 9.72 -31.39 -56.20
C MET A 1 9.49 -31.45 -54.68
N LEU A 2 8.25 -31.66 -54.20
CA LEU A 2 7.64 -32.97 -53.89
C LEU A 2 8.59 -33.82 -53.00
N SER A 3 8.25 -34.36 -51.82
CA SER A 3 6.99 -34.84 -51.24
C SER A 3 7.20 -35.03 -49.71
N ARG A 4 6.26 -34.64 -48.84
CA ARG A 4 5.17 -35.40 -48.17
C ARG A 4 5.55 -36.58 -47.25
N SER A 5 4.97 -36.51 -46.04
CA SER A 5 4.27 -37.54 -45.22
C SER A 5 4.76 -37.49 -43.77
N VAL A 6 3.98 -37.07 -42.76
CA VAL A 6 2.68 -37.55 -42.21
C VAL A 6 2.73 -39.00 -41.76
N PHE A 7 2.78 -39.22 -40.43
CA PHE A 7 2.05 -40.31 -39.79
C PHE A 7 1.58 -39.89 -38.39
N ARG A 8 0.25 -39.78 -38.26
CA ARG A 8 -0.50 -39.87 -37.00
C ARG A 8 -0.53 -41.32 -36.56
N SER A 9 -0.45 -41.58 -35.25
CA SER A 9 -1.27 -42.65 -34.65
C SER A 9 -1.57 -42.37 -33.18
N SER A 10 -2.87 -42.31 -32.91
CA SER A 10 -3.56 -42.33 -31.64
C SER A 10 -3.52 -43.73 -31.02
N ARG A 11 -3.43 -43.83 -29.68
CA ARG A 11 -3.98 -44.97 -28.92
C ARG A 11 -4.41 -44.51 -27.52
N ALA A 12 -5.71 -44.61 -27.27
CA ALA A 12 -6.33 -44.56 -25.95
C ALA A 12 -6.34 -45.97 -25.34
N VAL A 13 -6.18 -46.09 -24.02
CA VAL A 13 -6.55 -47.28 -23.25
C VAL A 13 -7.13 -46.85 -21.90
N SER A 14 -8.36 -47.29 -21.65
CA SER A 14 -9.09 -47.24 -20.38
C SER A 14 -8.51 -48.21 -19.35
N SER A 15 -8.60 -47.88 -18.06
CA SER A 15 -8.90 -48.88 -17.03
C SER A 15 -9.63 -48.24 -15.84
N ARG A 16 -10.54 -49.03 -15.27
CA ARG A 16 -11.61 -48.69 -14.34
C ARG A 16 -11.29 -49.21 -12.93
N LEU A 17 -11.75 -48.46 -11.92
CA LEU A 17 -12.36 -48.89 -10.64
C LEU A 17 -11.54 -49.73 -9.65
N SER A 18 -11.41 -49.22 -8.42
CA SER A 18 -12.15 -49.79 -7.27
C SER A 18 -12.09 -48.87 -6.05
N ALA A 19 -13.20 -48.87 -5.30
CA ALA A 19 -13.49 -48.08 -4.11
C ALA A 19 -13.66 -49.02 -2.91
N GLN A 20 -13.36 -48.52 -1.71
CA GLN A 20 -13.84 -49.05 -0.42
C GLN A 20 -14.04 -47.83 0.51
N VAL A 21 -15.27 -47.40 0.86
CA VAL A 21 -16.30 -47.96 1.76
C VAL A 21 -16.12 -47.48 3.20
N ALA A 22 -17.05 -46.63 3.66
CA ALA A 22 -17.47 -46.54 5.07
C ALA A 22 -18.95 -46.10 5.14
N SER A 23 -19.81 -47.11 5.38
CA SER A 23 -21.07 -47.15 6.18
C SER A 23 -21.63 -45.83 6.73
N ALA A 24 -22.89 -45.43 6.41
CA ALA A 24 -24.17 -45.73 7.10
C ALA A 24 -24.22 -45.24 8.58
N SER A 25 -25.26 -44.63 9.17
CA SER A 25 -26.67 -44.26 8.87
C SER A 25 -27.21 -43.43 10.07
N LEU A 26 -28.36 -42.73 9.90
CA LEU A 26 -29.38 -42.29 10.91
C LEU A 26 -29.58 -40.77 11.20
N ARG A 27 -30.42 -40.14 10.35
CA ARG A 27 -31.74 -39.48 10.63
C ARG A 27 -32.04 -38.83 12.01
N ALA A 28 -32.31 -37.51 12.01
CA ALA A 28 -33.43 -36.82 12.70
C ALA A 28 -33.57 -35.35 12.20
N GLN A 29 -34.59 -34.97 11.42
CA GLN A 29 -35.87 -34.29 11.78
C GLN A 29 -35.85 -32.73 11.85
N SER A 30 -36.15 -32.09 10.69
CA SER A 30 -37.11 -30.99 10.38
C SER A 30 -37.06 -29.60 11.14
N PRO A 31 -37.88 -28.58 10.76
CA PRO A 31 -37.55 -27.58 9.72
C PRO A 31 -37.75 -26.10 10.17
N LEU A 32 -37.14 -25.12 9.48
CA LEU A 32 -37.62 -23.73 9.49
C LEU A 32 -37.67 -23.15 8.08
N LEU A 33 -38.90 -22.75 7.72
CA LEU A 33 -39.35 -22.14 6.49
C LEU A 33 -38.73 -20.74 6.30
N ARG A 34 -38.16 -20.47 5.14
CA ARG A 34 -37.98 -19.09 4.65
C ARG A 34 -38.73 -18.95 3.33
N ALA A 35 -39.90 -18.32 3.42
CA ALA A 35 -40.69 -17.94 2.27
C ALA A 35 -40.00 -16.79 1.52
N SER A 36 -39.83 -16.93 0.21
CA SER A 36 -39.61 -15.80 -0.69
C SER A 36 -40.55 -15.95 -1.88
N VAL A 37 -41.61 -15.16 -1.87
CA VAL A 37 -42.60 -15.01 -2.94
C VAL A 37 -42.08 -13.94 -3.90
N ALA A 38 -41.98 -14.27 -5.19
CA ALA A 38 -41.86 -13.28 -6.27
C ALA A 38 -43.24 -12.67 -6.58
N PRO A 39 -43.29 -11.43 -7.09
CA PRO A 39 -43.93 -11.27 -8.39
C PRO A 39 -43.22 -10.29 -9.33
N ALA A 40 -43.59 -10.41 -10.60
CA ALA A 40 -43.13 -9.67 -11.76
C ALA A 40 -43.65 -8.22 -11.82
N ALA A 41 -42.83 -7.29 -12.33
CA ALA A 41 -43.26 -6.16 -13.16
C ALA A 41 -42.04 -5.40 -13.73
N ALA A 42 -42.05 -5.18 -15.05
CA ALA A 42 -41.07 -4.39 -15.78
C ALA A 42 -41.25 -2.89 -15.48
N VAL A 43 -40.15 -2.14 -15.31
CA VAL A 43 -40.17 -0.68 -15.23
C VAL A 43 -39.06 -0.11 -16.11
N SER A 44 -39.48 0.57 -17.18
CA SER A 44 -38.66 1.35 -18.10
C SER A 44 -38.26 2.70 -17.48
N PRO A 45 -37.13 3.33 -17.90
CA PRO A 45 -36.75 4.64 -17.38
C PRO A 45 -37.54 5.75 -18.09
N PHE A 46 -38.29 6.51 -17.29
CA PHE A 46 -38.97 7.73 -17.70
C PHE A 46 -37.92 8.82 -18.00
N ARG A 47 -37.72 9.15 -19.29
CA ARG A 47 -37.03 10.38 -19.72
C ARG A 47 -38.07 11.50 -19.79
N VAL A 48 -37.93 12.52 -18.95
CA VAL A 48 -38.70 13.76 -19.06
C VAL A 48 -38.06 14.64 -20.13
N ALA A 49 -38.62 14.61 -21.34
CA ALA A 49 -38.41 15.64 -22.35
C ALA A 49 -39.72 16.45 -22.43
N SER A 50 -39.79 17.55 -21.66
CA SER A 50 -40.87 18.51 -21.79
C SER A 50 -40.59 19.39 -23.01
N ARG A 51 -41.06 18.96 -24.18
CA ARG A 51 -41.12 19.79 -25.39
C ARG A 51 -42.56 20.27 -25.53
N TRP A 52 -42.84 21.45 -25.01
CA TRP A 52 -44.14 22.10 -25.16
C TRP A 52 -44.24 22.68 -26.57
N TYR A 53 -45.12 22.11 -27.39
CA TYR A 53 -45.71 22.81 -28.54
C TYR A 53 -47.20 22.96 -28.20
N SER A 54 -47.61 24.19 -27.88
CA SER A 54 -49.01 24.57 -27.91
C SER A 54 -49.27 25.17 -29.29
N GLU A 55 -50.00 24.42 -30.11
CA GLU A 55 -50.61 24.91 -31.32
C GLU A 55 -51.94 25.55 -30.90
N SER A 56 -51.97 26.86 -30.83
CA SER A 56 -53.18 27.66 -30.62
C SER A 56 -53.51 28.35 -31.94
N ALA A 57 -54.60 27.94 -32.58
CA ALA A 57 -55.10 28.57 -33.79
C ALA A 57 -56.01 29.77 -33.47
N GLU A 58 -55.57 30.92 -33.97
CA GLU A 58 -56.30 32.08 -34.50
C GLU A 58 -57.26 32.91 -33.63
N SER A 59 -56.91 34.20 -33.52
CA SER A 59 -57.83 35.29 -33.93
C SER A 59 -57.04 36.47 -34.50
N LYS A 60 -57.36 36.87 -35.73
CA LYS A 60 -57.03 38.18 -36.33
C LYS A 60 -58.10 39.18 -35.86
N ASN A 61 -57.72 40.39 -35.45
CA ASN A 61 -58.12 41.61 -36.18
C ASN A 61 -57.33 42.88 -35.79
N GLU A 62 -56.77 43.50 -36.82
CA GLU A 62 -56.61 44.94 -37.14
C GLU A 62 -56.17 46.00 -36.10
N GLU A 63 -54.97 46.52 -36.42
CA GLU A 63 -54.44 47.90 -36.39
C GLU A 63 -55.20 49.12 -35.82
N LYS A 64 -54.35 50.00 -35.25
CA LYS A 64 -54.36 51.47 -35.12
C LYS A 64 -54.88 52.10 -33.82
N LYS A 65 -53.92 52.50 -32.99
CA LYS A 65 -53.68 53.92 -32.64
C LYS A 65 -52.30 54.09 -32.02
N GLU A 66 -51.39 54.67 -32.79
CA GLU A 66 -50.15 55.30 -32.30
C GLU A 66 -50.47 56.59 -31.52
N GLU A 67 -49.43 57.05 -30.83
CA GLU A 67 -49.26 58.37 -30.19
C GLU A 67 -49.76 58.52 -28.75
N LYS A 68 -49.00 57.91 -27.80
CA LYS A 68 -48.58 58.55 -26.52
C LYS A 68 -47.66 57.69 -25.60
N LYS A 69 -46.76 56.84 -26.13
CA LYS A 69 -45.99 55.89 -25.30
C LYS A 69 -44.46 55.93 -25.38
N GLU A 70 -43.86 56.87 -26.12
CA GLU A 70 -42.40 56.84 -26.33
C GLU A 70 -41.56 57.16 -25.06
N GLY A 71 -42.15 57.77 -24.02
CA GLY A 71 -41.46 58.10 -22.76
C GLY A 71 -41.53 57.03 -21.65
N GLU A 72 -42.46 56.09 -21.72
CA GLU A 72 -42.64 55.03 -20.69
C GLU A 72 -42.08 53.67 -21.13
N GLU A 73 -42.13 53.34 -22.42
CA GLU A 73 -41.57 52.10 -22.97
C GLU A 73 -40.03 52.08 -22.86
N GLN A 74 -39.35 53.21 -23.15
CA GLN A 74 -37.90 53.32 -22.95
C GLN A 74 -37.49 53.17 -21.48
N LYS A 75 -38.34 53.59 -20.53
CA LYS A 75 -38.06 53.50 -19.08
C LYS A 75 -38.30 52.10 -18.54
N GLN A 76 -39.25 51.35 -19.11
CA GLN A 76 -39.49 49.94 -18.80
C GLN A 76 -38.40 49.04 -19.40
N GLU A 77 -37.99 49.28 -20.65
CA GLU A 77 -36.88 48.57 -21.29
C GLU A 77 -35.55 48.78 -20.58
N LEU A 78 -35.23 50.02 -20.15
CA LEU A 78 -34.07 50.30 -19.32
C LEU A 78 -34.11 49.53 -17.98
N SER A 79 -35.29 49.40 -17.37
CA SER A 79 -35.46 48.68 -16.09
C SER A 79 -35.32 47.16 -16.21
N GLU A 80 -35.69 46.58 -17.35
CA GLU A 80 -35.51 45.16 -17.64
C GLU A 80 -34.06 44.84 -18.00
N VAL A 81 -33.41 45.73 -18.75
CA VAL A 81 -31.99 45.65 -19.08
C VAL A 81 -31.13 45.70 -17.81
N ASP A 82 -31.47 46.54 -16.82
CA ASP A 82 -30.72 46.61 -15.56
C ASP A 82 -30.92 45.36 -14.68
N LYS A 83 -32.14 44.79 -14.63
CA LYS A 83 -32.38 43.49 -13.97
C LYS A 83 -31.62 42.35 -14.65
N LEU A 84 -31.52 42.35 -15.98
CA LEU A 84 -30.73 41.37 -16.74
C LEU A 84 -29.23 41.52 -16.45
N LYS A 85 -28.72 42.74 -16.33
CA LYS A 85 -27.32 43.00 -15.93
C LYS A 85 -27.04 42.47 -14.52
N GLU A 86 -27.93 42.73 -13.55
CA GLU A 86 -27.79 42.20 -12.19
C GLU A 86 -27.79 40.66 -12.16
N GLN A 87 -28.63 40.02 -12.96
CA GLN A 87 -28.64 38.56 -13.12
C GLN A 87 -27.34 38.04 -13.74
N ILE A 88 -26.81 38.72 -14.75
CA ILE A 88 -25.53 38.36 -15.38
C ILE A 88 -24.38 38.52 -14.38
N GLU A 89 -24.36 39.59 -13.58
CA GLU A 89 -23.35 39.80 -12.55
C GLU A 89 -23.43 38.75 -11.44
N ALA A 90 -24.64 38.39 -10.98
CA ALA A 90 -24.85 37.32 -10.02
C ALA A 90 -24.34 35.97 -10.57
N LYS A 91 -24.67 35.63 -11.82
CA LYS A 91 -24.18 34.43 -12.49
C LYS A 91 -22.66 34.44 -12.67
N ASN A 92 -22.06 35.58 -12.97
CA ASN A 92 -20.62 35.71 -13.08
C ASN A 92 -19.92 35.48 -11.73
N LYS A 93 -20.48 36.00 -10.62
CA LYS A 93 -20.00 35.73 -9.26
C LYS A 93 -20.10 34.24 -8.91
N GLU A 94 -21.25 33.61 -9.18
CA GLU A 94 -21.44 32.16 -9.00
C GLU A 94 -20.40 31.36 -9.81
N ILE A 95 -20.15 31.73 -11.06
CA ILE A 95 -19.15 31.08 -11.91
C ILE A 95 -17.74 31.20 -11.32
N VAL A 96 -17.37 32.38 -10.81
CA VAL A 96 -16.06 32.59 -10.18
C VAL A 96 -15.92 31.73 -8.92
N GLU A 97 -16.94 31.70 -8.06
CA GLU A 97 -16.94 30.87 -6.85
C GLU A 97 -16.85 29.37 -7.16
N VAL A 98 -17.59 28.88 -8.16
CA VAL A 98 -17.56 27.48 -8.56
C VAL A 98 -16.22 27.12 -9.19
N LYS A 99 -15.63 28.02 -10.00
CA LYS A 99 -14.29 27.82 -10.56
C LYS A 99 -13.24 27.76 -9.47
N ASP A 100 -13.29 28.63 -8.46
CA ASP A 100 -12.36 28.58 -7.33
C ASP A 100 -12.49 27.27 -6.54
N LYS A 101 -13.73 26.89 -6.18
CA LYS A 101 -14.02 25.60 -5.53
C LYS A 101 -13.50 24.41 -6.36
N TYR A 102 -13.72 24.45 -7.67
CA TYR A 102 -13.26 23.41 -8.58
C TYR A 102 -11.72 23.35 -8.61
N LEU A 103 -11.04 24.48 -8.82
CA LEU A 103 -9.58 24.53 -8.86
C LEU A 103 -8.96 24.06 -7.55
N ARG A 104 -9.53 24.46 -6.41
CA ARG A 104 -9.12 23.97 -5.08
C ARG A 104 -9.31 22.46 -4.96
N SER A 105 -10.49 21.94 -5.33
CA SER A 105 -10.75 20.50 -5.26
C SER A 105 -9.79 19.67 -6.13
N VAL A 106 -9.42 20.20 -7.30
CA VAL A 106 -8.43 19.56 -8.19
C VAL A 106 -7.04 19.60 -7.57
N ALA A 107 -6.67 20.70 -6.92
CA ALA A 107 -5.39 20.79 -6.20
C ALA A 107 -5.34 19.80 -5.03
N ASP A 108 -6.40 19.73 -4.22
CA ASP A 108 -6.51 18.79 -3.10
C ASP A 108 -6.42 17.33 -3.57
N PHE A 109 -7.09 17.00 -4.67
CA PHE A 109 -7.02 15.67 -5.27
C PHE A 109 -5.60 15.30 -5.74
N ARG A 110 -4.87 16.24 -6.37
CA ARG A 110 -3.47 16.01 -6.77
C ARG A 110 -2.57 15.80 -5.55
N ASN A 111 -2.71 16.63 -4.52
CA ASN A 111 -1.96 16.49 -3.27
C ASN A 111 -2.22 15.13 -2.61
N LEU A 112 -3.49 14.71 -2.59
CA LEU A 112 -3.88 13.39 -2.09
C LEU A 112 -3.24 12.28 -2.92
N GLN A 113 -3.32 12.33 -4.25
CA GLN A 113 -2.69 11.32 -5.11
C GLN A 113 -1.20 11.20 -4.86
N GLU A 114 -0.47 12.31 -4.75
CA GLU A 114 0.96 12.29 -4.44
C GLU A 114 1.25 11.70 -3.06
N ARG A 115 0.48 12.11 -2.06
CA ARG A 115 0.60 11.58 -0.69
C ARG A 115 0.35 10.08 -0.65
N THR A 116 -0.75 9.62 -1.25
CA THR A 116 -1.10 8.20 -1.31
C THR A 116 -0.05 7.39 -2.07
N LYS A 117 0.55 7.93 -3.14
CA LYS A 117 1.67 7.26 -3.83
C LYS A 117 2.86 7.04 -2.91
N ARG A 118 3.28 8.07 -2.15
CA ARG A 118 4.37 7.98 -1.18
C ARG A 118 4.04 7.00 -0.04
N GLU A 119 2.82 7.04 0.48
CA GLU A 119 2.36 6.11 1.53
C GLU A 119 2.31 4.66 1.05
N ILE A 120 1.87 4.41 -0.19
CA ILE A 120 1.88 3.08 -0.80
C ILE A 120 3.31 2.57 -1.01
N GLN A 121 4.22 3.42 -1.48
CA GLN A 121 5.63 3.07 -1.64
C GLN A 121 6.25 2.70 -0.28
N ALA A 122 6.13 3.58 0.71
CA ALA A 122 6.61 3.32 2.06
C ALA A 122 5.98 2.04 2.67
N SER A 123 4.68 1.82 2.46
CA SER A 123 4.01 0.61 2.94
C SER A 123 4.57 -0.65 2.29
N LYS A 124 4.94 -0.61 1.00
CA LYS A 124 5.58 -1.74 0.31
C LYS A 124 6.99 -1.98 0.82
N ASP A 125 7.78 -0.92 0.91
CA ASP A 125 9.20 -1.00 1.32
C ASP A 125 9.36 -1.49 2.76
N PHE A 126 8.37 -1.21 3.63
CA PHE A 126 8.39 -1.58 5.05
C PHE A 126 7.33 -2.63 5.44
N ALA A 127 6.65 -3.26 4.47
CA ALA A 127 5.64 -4.30 4.73
C ALA A 127 6.22 -5.47 5.55
N ILE A 128 7.46 -5.85 5.25
CA ILE A 128 8.15 -6.97 5.90
C ILE A 128 8.79 -6.61 7.25
N SER A 129 8.66 -5.36 7.72
CA SER A 129 9.36 -4.88 8.93
C SER A 129 9.07 -5.72 10.18
N ARG A 130 7.81 -6.09 10.41
CA ARG A 130 7.43 -6.93 11.55
C ARG A 130 8.04 -8.32 11.45
N PHE A 131 7.91 -8.95 10.28
CA PHE A 131 8.49 -10.27 10.02
C PHE A 131 10.02 -10.26 10.17
N ALA A 132 10.68 -9.22 9.65
CA ALA A 132 12.11 -9.02 9.77
C ALA A 132 12.54 -8.89 11.23
N ARG A 133 11.77 -8.19 12.09
CA ARG A 133 12.08 -8.05 13.51
C ARG A 133 12.08 -9.40 14.23
N ASP A 134 11.06 -10.22 13.99
CA ASP A 134 10.94 -11.56 14.59
C ASP A 134 12.05 -12.49 14.08
N LEU A 135 12.43 -12.36 12.80
CA LEU A 135 13.50 -13.16 12.21
C LEU A 135 14.90 -12.76 12.72
N VAL A 136 15.13 -11.46 12.93
CA VAL A 136 16.38 -10.93 13.50
C VAL A 136 16.63 -11.47 14.92
N GLU A 137 15.59 -11.71 15.72
CA GLU A 137 15.75 -12.39 17.01
C GLU A 137 16.25 -13.84 16.87
N SER A 138 15.79 -14.54 15.83
CA SER A 138 16.27 -15.90 15.53
C SER A 138 17.73 -15.91 15.05
N VAL A 139 18.12 -14.89 14.29
CA VAL A 139 19.53 -14.68 13.88
C VAL A 139 20.43 -14.49 15.10
N ASP A 140 20.03 -13.67 16.07
CA ASP A 140 20.83 -13.49 17.29
C ASP A 140 20.98 -14.78 18.09
N ASN A 141 19.95 -15.65 18.06
CA ASN A 141 20.03 -16.97 18.70
C ASN A 141 21.07 -17.87 18.01
N LEU A 142 21.20 -17.78 16.68
CA LEU A 142 22.26 -18.47 15.93
C LEU A 142 23.64 -17.90 16.27
N ASP A 143 23.81 -16.57 16.31
CA ASP A 143 25.05 -15.92 16.74
C ASP A 143 25.44 -16.33 18.17
N ARG A 144 24.46 -16.43 19.07
CA ARG A 144 24.67 -16.93 20.43
C ARG A 144 25.10 -18.40 20.44
N ALA A 145 24.49 -19.24 19.60
CA ALA A 145 24.87 -20.65 19.48
C ALA A 145 26.29 -20.83 18.90
N LEU A 146 26.72 -19.94 18.00
CA LEU A 146 28.10 -19.95 17.48
C LEU A 146 29.11 -19.47 18.54
N SER A 147 28.76 -18.48 19.36
CA SER A 147 29.66 -17.95 20.40
C SER A 147 29.76 -18.82 21.66
N THR A 148 28.80 -19.70 21.92
CA THR A 148 28.85 -20.62 23.08
C THR A 148 29.88 -21.74 22.93
N VAL A 149 30.30 -22.07 21.70
CA VAL A 149 31.31 -23.10 21.47
C VAL A 149 32.70 -22.48 21.68
N PRO A 150 33.43 -22.86 22.75
CA PRO A 150 34.76 -22.32 22.98
C PRO A 150 35.71 -22.80 21.88
N LYS A 151 36.55 -21.89 21.38
CA LYS A 151 37.50 -22.15 20.29
C LYS A 151 38.47 -23.30 20.62
N GLU A 152 38.75 -23.51 21.90
CA GLU A 152 39.60 -24.58 22.42
C GLU A 152 39.02 -25.99 22.21
N LYS A 153 37.70 -26.13 22.04
CA LYS A 153 37.04 -27.42 21.78
C LYS A 153 36.84 -27.69 20.29
N LEU A 154 37.10 -26.70 19.44
CA LEU A 154 37.13 -26.82 17.97
C LEU A 154 38.49 -27.37 17.53
N VAL A 155 38.83 -28.57 18.02
CA VAL A 155 40.06 -29.29 17.70
C VAL A 155 39.70 -30.55 16.91
N GLU A 156 40.61 -31.05 16.08
CA GLU A 156 40.42 -32.24 15.22
C GLU A 156 39.99 -33.51 15.98
N GLU A 157 40.16 -33.55 17.30
CA GLU A 157 39.67 -34.62 18.17
C GLU A 157 38.13 -34.72 18.18
N ASN A 158 37.41 -33.60 17.97
CA ASN A 158 35.95 -33.53 17.97
C ASN A 158 35.40 -33.15 16.58
N LYS A 159 35.66 -34.00 15.58
CA LYS A 159 35.26 -33.78 14.16
C LYS A 159 33.76 -33.51 13.99
N ASP A 160 32.91 -34.15 14.78
CA ASP A 160 31.45 -33.96 14.71
C ASP A 160 31.03 -32.55 15.14
N LEU A 161 31.67 -31.99 16.18
CA LEU A 161 31.41 -30.63 16.64
C LEU A 161 31.91 -29.59 15.64
N MET A 162 33.08 -29.82 15.04
CA MET A 162 33.62 -28.95 14.00
C MET A 162 32.70 -28.92 12.77
N THR A 163 32.25 -30.09 12.31
CA THR A 163 31.33 -30.21 11.17
C THR A 163 29.99 -29.52 11.44
N LEU A 164 29.46 -29.64 12.66
CA LEU A 164 28.24 -28.95 13.07
C LEU A 164 28.42 -27.43 13.11
N TYR A 165 29.54 -26.95 13.68
CA TYR A 165 29.88 -25.52 13.74
C TYR A 165 29.99 -24.91 12.34
N ASP A 166 30.68 -25.61 11.43
CA ASP A 166 30.80 -25.17 10.04
C ASP A 166 29.45 -25.17 9.31
N GLY A 167 28.61 -26.18 9.54
CA GLY A 167 27.25 -26.22 8.99
C GLY A 167 26.36 -25.06 9.48
N LEU A 168 26.47 -24.71 10.77
CA LEU A 168 25.78 -23.56 11.36
C LEU A 168 26.29 -22.25 10.77
N LYS A 169 27.61 -22.08 10.66
CA LYS A 169 28.23 -20.90 10.05
C LYS A 169 27.83 -20.73 8.58
N MET A 170 27.79 -21.82 7.81
CA MET A 170 27.28 -21.80 6.43
C MET A 170 25.82 -21.36 6.38
N THR A 171 24.98 -21.89 7.26
CA THR A 171 23.55 -21.51 7.34
C THR A 171 23.39 -20.02 7.65
N ASP A 172 24.17 -19.50 8.60
CA ASP A 172 24.17 -18.06 8.93
C ASP A 172 24.57 -17.21 7.72
N THR A 173 25.66 -17.55 7.02
CA THR A 173 26.08 -16.80 5.82
C THR A 173 25.02 -16.79 4.71
N VAL A 174 24.33 -17.92 4.49
CA VAL A 174 23.25 -18.01 3.51
C VAL A 174 22.08 -17.15 3.94
N LEU A 175 21.71 -17.18 5.23
CA LEU A 175 20.64 -16.36 5.79
C LEU A 175 20.95 -14.86 5.70
N MET A 176 22.17 -14.44 6.01
CA MET A 176 22.60 -13.05 5.85
C MET A 176 22.53 -12.60 4.38
N ASN A 177 22.91 -13.47 3.45
CA ASN A 177 22.83 -13.17 2.02
C ASN A 177 21.38 -13.07 1.52
N THR A 178 20.44 -13.87 2.05
CA THR A 178 19.02 -13.74 1.70
C THR A 178 18.42 -12.47 2.29
N LEU A 179 18.77 -12.12 3.53
CA LEU A 179 18.33 -10.88 4.17
C LEU A 179 18.79 -9.63 3.40
N LYS A 180 20.05 -9.60 2.97
CA LYS A 180 20.61 -8.52 2.13
C LYS A 180 19.83 -8.32 0.82
N LYS A 181 19.39 -9.40 0.17
CA LYS A 181 18.56 -9.31 -1.06
C LYS A 181 17.22 -8.62 -0.82
N HIS A 182 16.70 -8.67 0.39
CA HIS A 182 15.46 -7.99 0.80
C HIS A 182 15.70 -6.61 1.42
N GLY A 183 16.91 -6.07 1.31
CA GLY A 183 17.28 -4.73 1.80
C GLY A 183 17.52 -4.66 3.30
N LEU A 184 17.74 -5.80 3.97
CA LEU A 184 18.09 -5.87 5.37
C LEU A 184 19.61 -6.00 5.53
N GLU A 185 20.22 -4.99 6.13
CA GLU A 185 21.66 -4.88 6.32
C GLU A 185 22.00 -4.93 7.81
N ARG A 186 22.96 -5.80 8.16
CA ARG A 186 23.56 -5.87 9.49
C ARG A 186 24.66 -4.82 9.57
N PHE A 187 24.69 -4.05 10.65
CA PHE A 187 25.75 -3.08 10.92
C PHE A 187 26.31 -3.27 12.34
N ASP A 188 27.63 -3.21 12.44
CA ASP A 188 28.39 -3.49 13.67
C ASP A 188 29.45 -2.40 13.90
N PRO A 189 29.11 -1.31 14.63
CA PRO A 189 29.96 -0.10 14.72
C PRO A 189 31.29 -0.33 15.44
N SER A 190 31.40 -1.39 16.24
CA SER A 190 32.63 -1.70 16.99
C SER A 190 33.75 -2.30 16.13
N VAL A 191 33.43 -2.84 14.96
CA VAL A 191 34.45 -3.37 14.03
C VAL A 191 35.17 -2.22 13.33
N GLU A 192 34.44 -1.15 13.03
CA GLU A 192 34.92 0.01 12.28
C GLU A 192 35.46 1.11 13.21
N GLY A 193 35.19 1.02 14.52
CA GLY A 193 35.58 2.05 15.48
C GLY A 193 34.83 3.36 15.25
N GLU A 194 33.58 3.26 14.80
CA GLU A 194 32.75 4.42 14.48
C GLU A 194 32.40 5.25 15.72
N LYS A 195 32.17 6.54 15.48
CA LYS A 195 31.66 7.46 16.49
C LYS A 195 30.20 7.11 16.83
N PHE A 196 29.84 7.34 18.08
CA PHE A 196 28.49 7.06 18.55
C PHE A 196 27.46 8.02 17.92
N ASP A 197 26.65 7.49 17.00
CA ASP A 197 25.46 8.17 16.46
C ASP A 197 24.15 7.75 17.17
N PRO A 198 23.44 8.65 17.87
CA PRO A 198 22.19 8.34 18.57
C PRO A 198 21.03 7.84 17.69
N ASN A 199 21.10 8.12 16.38
CA ASN A 199 20.07 7.67 15.44
C ASN A 199 20.21 6.19 15.09
N LEU A 200 21.42 5.64 15.16
CA LEU A 200 21.76 4.28 14.76
C LEU A 200 22.10 3.38 15.97
N HIS A 201 22.58 3.98 17.05
CA HIS A 201 23.19 3.27 18.18
C HIS A 201 22.42 3.52 19.48
N GLU A 202 22.32 2.46 20.30
CA GLU A 202 21.84 2.50 21.67
C GLU A 202 23.03 2.27 22.61
N ALA A 203 23.44 3.31 23.35
CA ALA A 203 24.52 3.21 24.33
C ALA A 203 24.01 2.54 25.61
N VAL A 204 24.42 1.30 25.85
CA VAL A 204 23.99 0.53 27.03
C VAL A 204 24.86 0.82 28.24
N PHE A 205 26.17 1.02 28.03
CA PHE A 205 27.12 1.32 29.11
C PHE A 205 28.32 2.12 28.61
N GLN A 206 29.02 2.74 29.56
CA GLN A 206 30.22 3.54 29.31
C GLN A 206 31.39 2.96 30.10
N THR A 207 32.55 2.84 29.46
CA THR A 207 33.77 2.33 30.09
C THR A 207 34.94 3.26 29.80
N PRO A 208 35.74 3.65 30.81
CA PRO A 208 36.97 4.39 30.59
C PRO A 208 38.02 3.47 29.95
N MET A 209 38.55 3.86 28.80
CA MET A 209 39.57 3.12 28.06
C MET A 209 40.61 4.14 27.59
N PRO A 210 41.76 4.26 28.27
CA PRO A 210 42.76 5.31 28.00
C PRO A 210 43.37 5.22 26.59
N ASP A 211 43.21 4.07 25.93
CA ASP A 211 43.74 3.80 24.60
C ASP A 211 42.84 4.33 23.45
N LYS A 212 41.60 4.76 23.74
CA LYS A 212 40.60 5.16 22.72
C LYS A 212 40.01 6.54 23.02
N GLU A 213 39.62 7.26 21.97
CA GLU A 213 38.98 8.57 22.11
C GLU A 213 37.56 8.45 22.69
N ASP A 214 37.11 9.53 23.34
CA ASP A 214 35.77 9.63 23.90
C ASP A 214 34.69 9.61 22.82
N GLY A 215 33.59 8.92 23.10
CA GLY A 215 32.45 8.83 22.19
C GLY A 215 32.60 7.77 21.10
N ILE A 216 33.68 6.99 21.10
CA ILE A 216 33.85 5.84 20.18
C ILE A 216 33.10 4.61 20.69
N CYS A 217 32.46 3.89 19.79
CA CYS A 217 31.87 2.57 20.05
C CYS A 217 32.99 1.52 20.13
N PHE A 218 33.24 0.95 21.31
CA PHE A 218 34.33 -0.03 21.48
C PHE A 218 33.86 -1.48 21.41
N PHE A 219 32.63 -1.76 21.82
CA PHE A 219 32.08 -3.10 21.90
C PHE A 219 30.60 -3.09 21.55
N THR A 220 30.18 -4.01 20.67
CA THR A 220 28.79 -4.19 20.28
C THR A 220 28.28 -5.43 20.98
N GLN A 221 27.36 -5.27 21.92
CA GLN A 221 26.73 -6.38 22.62
C GLN A 221 25.70 -7.07 21.74
N ARG A 222 24.92 -6.28 21.00
CA ARG A 222 23.90 -6.76 20.07
C ARG A 222 23.96 -5.98 18.78
N THR A 223 23.97 -6.70 17.67
CA THR A 223 24.17 -6.14 16.34
C THR A 223 22.95 -5.37 15.87
N GLY A 224 23.18 -4.32 15.10
CA GLY A 224 22.12 -3.46 14.57
C GLY A 224 21.63 -3.95 13.20
N PHE A 225 20.38 -3.62 12.87
CA PHE A 225 19.81 -3.92 11.56
C PHE A 225 19.08 -2.71 10.96
N ILE A 226 19.37 -2.45 9.68
CA ILE A 226 18.74 -1.42 8.86
C ILE A 226 17.93 -2.10 7.76
N LEU A 227 16.70 -1.64 7.54
CA LEU A 227 15.84 -2.08 6.45
C LEU A 227 15.61 -0.89 5.52
N ASN A 228 16.05 -0.97 4.26
CA ASN A 228 15.81 0.05 3.23
C ASN A 228 16.10 1.49 3.72
N GLY A 229 17.21 1.68 4.45
CA GLY A 229 17.63 2.98 4.99
C GLY A 229 16.95 3.42 6.31
N ARG A 230 16.00 2.64 6.84
CA ARG A 230 15.40 2.88 8.17
C ARG A 230 15.93 1.87 9.18
N VAL A 231 16.30 2.36 10.37
CA VAL A 231 16.71 1.48 11.48
C VAL A 231 15.54 0.61 11.92
N LEU A 232 15.70 -0.71 11.81
CA LEU A 232 14.75 -1.68 12.33
C LEU A 232 14.99 -1.94 13.82
N ARG A 233 16.28 -2.06 14.18
CA ARG A 233 16.78 -2.24 15.53
C ARG A 233 18.15 -1.55 15.66
N PRO A 234 18.37 -0.68 16.66
CA PRO A 234 19.66 -0.06 16.87
C PRO A 234 20.70 -1.09 17.36
N ALA A 235 21.97 -0.84 17.07
CA ALA A 235 23.05 -1.64 17.65
C ALA A 235 23.25 -1.24 19.12
N GLN A 236 23.31 -2.23 20.00
CA GLN A 236 23.59 -2.00 21.42
C GLN A 236 25.09 -1.97 21.64
N VAL A 237 25.60 -0.81 22.04
CA VAL A 237 27.03 -0.52 22.09
C VAL A 237 27.49 -0.06 23.46
N GLY A 238 28.72 -0.40 23.79
CA GLY A 238 29.51 0.23 24.84
C GLY A 238 30.30 1.39 24.25
N VAL A 239 30.19 2.56 24.88
CA VAL A 239 30.86 3.80 24.43
C VAL A 239 32.03 4.12 25.36
N VAL A 240 33.14 4.58 24.80
CA VAL A 240 34.28 5.04 25.60
C VAL A 240 33.97 6.42 26.19
N LYS A 241 34.19 6.55 27.49
CA LYS A 241 34.19 7.84 28.17
C LYS A 241 35.34 7.85 29.16
N ASN A 242 36.42 8.51 28.78
CA ASN A 242 37.53 8.77 29.66
C ASN A 242 37.08 9.86 30.65
N ALA A 243 37.23 9.57 31.93
CA ALA A 243 36.81 10.44 33.03
C ALA A 243 37.75 11.64 33.18
#